data_AF-A0A5K0YJA1-F1
#
_entry.id   AF-A0A5K0YJA1-F1
#
_cell.length_a   1.000
_cell.length_b   1.000
_cell.length_c   1.000
_cell.angle_alpha   90.00
_cell.angle_beta   90.00
_cell.angle_gamma   90.00
#
_symmetry.space_group_name_H-M   'P 1'
#
loop_
_entity.id
_entity.type
_entity.pdbx_description
1 polymer ?
#
loop_
_entity_poly.entity_id
_entity_poly.type
_entity_poly.pdbx_seq_one_letter_code
_entity_poly.pdbx_strand_id
1 'polypeptide(L)'
;MIVVIFFVLVVLFPPTSDAAMRNQSAVPVNVGLILDFEMPISRISNSCISMALDDFYSTRNHTKRLVIHALDYADGGVVGAASA
;
A
#
# COMPACT_ATOMS: atom_id res chain seq x y z
N MET A 1 27.96 3.13 -13.06
CA MET A 1 27.20 1.88 -12.83
C MET A 1 25.81 2.12 -12.27
N ILE A 2 25.66 2.94 -11.21
CA ILE A 2 24.33 3.18 -10.58
C ILE A 2 23.30 3.81 -11.54
N VAL A 3 23.73 4.75 -12.40
CA VAL A 3 22.84 5.45 -13.36
C VAL A 3 22.33 4.51 -14.46
N VAL A 4 23.18 3.58 -14.92
CA VAL A 4 22.82 2.60 -15.95
C VAL A 4 21.82 1.59 -15.41
N ILE A 5 22.01 1.14 -14.17
CA ILE A 5 21.07 0.23 -13.48
C ILE A 5 19.71 0.91 -13.31
N PHE A 6 19.69 2.17 -12.88
CA PHE A 6 18.45 2.92 -12.72
C PHE A 6 17.70 3.09 -14.05
N PHE A 7 18.44 3.40 -15.13
CA PHE A 7 17.87 3.52 -16.48
C PHE A 7 17.29 2.20 -16.99
N VAL A 8 17.98 1.08 -16.78
CA VAL A 8 17.50 -0.26 -17.16
C VAL A 8 16.24 -0.66 -16.37
N LEU A 9 16.18 -0.36 -15.07
CA LEU A 9 15.01 -0.66 -14.24
C LEU A 9 13.77 0.14 -14.66
N VAL A 10 13.93 1.42 -15.00
CA VAL A 10 12.82 2.27 -15.49
C VAL A 10 12.27 1.78 -16.84
N VAL A 11 13.12 1.22 -17.72
CA VAL A 11 12.69 0.68 -19.01
C VAL A 11 12.01 -0.69 -18.86
N LEU A 12 12.48 -1.54 -17.94
CA LEU A 12 11.85 -2.84 -17.67
C LEU A 12 10.53 -2.74 -16.91
N PHE A 13 10.41 -1.74 -16.03
CA PHE A 13 9.20 -1.47 -15.26
C PHE A 13 8.71 -0.05 -15.59
N PRO A 14 8.12 0.16 -16.79
CA PRO A 14 7.53 1.44 -17.09
C PRO A 14 6.46 1.74 -16.03
N PRO A 15 6.36 2.99 -15.54
CA PRO A 15 5.28 3.37 -14.63
C PRO A 15 3.97 3.15 -15.38
N THR A 16 3.27 2.06 -15.08
CA THR A 16 1.92 1.85 -15.58
C THR A 16 1.07 2.88 -14.86
N SER A 17 0.68 3.91 -15.60
CA SER A 17 -0.38 4.81 -15.16
C SER A 17 -1.70 4.05 -15.32
N ASP A 18 -1.88 3.04 -14.48
CA ASP A 18 -3.18 2.47 -14.19
C ASP A 18 -3.92 3.59 -13.48
N ALA A 19 -4.70 4.34 -14.24
CA ALA A 19 -5.74 5.18 -13.68
C ALA A 19 -6.76 4.23 -13.03
N ALA A 20 -6.41 3.73 -11.84
CA ALA A 20 -7.29 2.93 -11.02
C ALA A 20 -8.56 3.74 -10.89
N MET A 21 -9.64 3.23 -11.49
CA MET A 21 -11.00 3.73 -11.33
C MET A 21 -11.34 3.59 -9.84
N ARG A 22 -10.88 4.55 -9.03
CA ARG A 22 -11.14 4.57 -7.60
C ARG A 22 -12.63 4.77 -7.47
N ASN A 23 -13.36 3.72 -7.11
CA ASN A 23 -14.75 3.82 -6.73
C ASN A 23 -14.84 4.69 -5.47
N GLN A 24 -14.98 6.01 -5.67
CA GLN A 24 -15.09 7.01 -4.61
C GLN A 24 -16.35 6.83 -3.77
N SER A 25 -17.32 6.04 -4.25
CA SER A 25 -18.57 5.72 -3.56
C SER A 25 -18.45 4.53 -2.59
N ALA A 26 -17.32 3.80 -2.58
CA ALA A 26 -17.15 2.64 -1.71
C ALA A 26 -17.00 3.07 -0.23
N VAL A 27 -17.76 2.44 0.67
CA VAL A 27 -17.71 2.72 2.11
C VAL A 27 -16.33 2.32 2.65
N PRO A 28 -15.57 3.24 3.29
CA PRO A 28 -14.27 2.93 3.83
C PRO A 28 -14.39 2.05 5.08
N VAL A 29 -13.59 0.99 5.12
CA VAL A 29 -13.39 0.13 6.30
C VAL A 29 -11.95 0.37 6.75
N ASN A 30 -11.80 1.10 7.85
CA ASN A 30 -10.51 1.40 8.42
C ASN A 30 -9.99 0.18 9.19
N VAL A 31 -8.71 -0.11 9.03
CA VAL A 31 -8.01 -1.17 9.75
C VAL A 31 -6.64 -0.65 10.15
N GLY A 32 -6.32 -0.75 11.42
CA GLY A 32 -4.99 -0.46 11.92
C GLY A 32 -4.06 -1.65 11.71
N LEU A 33 -2.88 -1.39 11.17
CA LEU A 33 -1.83 -2.39 10.98
C LEU A 33 -0.56 -1.90 11.69
N ILE A 34 -0.08 -2.67 12.66
CA ILE A 34 1.15 -2.36 13.38
C ILE A 34 2.28 -3.12 12.69
N LEU A 35 3.26 -2.40 12.18
CA LEU A 35 4.46 -2.97 11.58
C LEU A 35 5.69 -2.32 12.20
N ASP A 36 6.73 -3.12 12.38
CA ASP A 36 8.05 -2.60 12.72
C ASP A 36 8.75 -2.16 11.41
N PHE A 37 8.76 -0.85 11.13
CA PHE A 37 9.34 -0.31 9.90
C PHE A 37 10.86 -0.17 9.93
N GLU A 38 11.51 -0.55 11.03
CA GLU A 38 12.97 -0.60 11.13
C GLU A 38 13.52 -1.72 10.24
N MET A 39 12.73 -2.80 10.05
CA MET A 39 13.10 -3.88 9.15
C MET A 39 12.65 -3.61 7.69
N PRO A 40 13.53 -3.82 6.69
CA PRO A 40 13.20 -3.60 5.28
C PRO A 40 12.06 -4.51 4.80
N ILE A 41 11.88 -5.69 5.40
CA ILE A 41 10.81 -6.62 5.05
C ILE A 41 9.41 -6.05 5.36
N SER A 42 9.27 -5.24 6.41
CA SER A 42 8.00 -4.61 6.79
C SER A 42 7.58 -3.54 5.81
N ARG A 43 8.54 -2.78 5.26
CA ARG A 43 8.29 -1.81 4.17
C ARG A 43 7.85 -2.52 2.90
N ILE A 44 8.50 -3.63 2.57
CA ILE A 44 8.13 -4.45 1.41
C ILE A 44 6.72 -5.01 1.60
N SER A 45 6.40 -5.57 2.77
CA SER A 45 5.07 -6.08 3.09
C SER A 45 3.99 -5.00 2.95
N ASN A 46 4.20 -3.80 3.51
CA ASN A 46 3.26 -2.69 3.37
C ASN A 46 3.02 -2.26 1.91
N SER A 47 4.09 -2.27 1.10
CA SER A 47 4.00 -1.98 -0.34
C SER A 47 3.23 -3.06 -1.10
N CYS A 48 3.52 -4.34 -0.83
CA CYS A 48 2.81 -5.48 -1.42
C CYS A 48 1.32 -5.47 -1.05
N ILE A 49 0.98 -5.15 0.19
CA ILE A 49 -0.41 -4.99 0.64
C ILE A 49 -1.10 -3.88 -0.15
N SER A 50 -0.46 -2.71 -0.27
CA SER A 50 -1.02 -1.58 -1.03
C SER A 50 -1.26 -1.92 -2.49
N MET A 51 -0.31 -2.62 -3.12
CA MET A 51 -0.41 -3.07 -4.51
C MET A 51 -1.50 -4.12 -4.70
N ALA A 52 -1.59 -5.11 -3.80
CA ALA A 52 -2.63 -6.14 -3.84
C ALA A 52 -4.03 -5.55 -3.63
N LEU A 53 -4.17 -4.52 -2.79
CA LEU A 53 -5.44 -3.81 -2.65
C LEU A 53 -5.81 -3.04 -3.92
N ASP A 54 -4.85 -2.38 -4.55
CA ASP A 54 -5.10 -1.65 -5.81
C ASP A 54 -5.57 -2.61 -6.91
N ASP A 55 -4.88 -3.75 -7.08
CA ASP A 55 -5.24 -4.80 -8.04
C ASP A 55 -6.61 -5.44 -7.73
N PHE A 56 -6.88 -5.73 -6.45
CA PHE A 56 -8.17 -6.28 -6.01
C PHE A 56 -9.33 -5.31 -6.28
N TYR A 57 -9.13 -4.02 -6.02
CA TYR A 57 -10.16 -2.99 -6.19
C TYR A 57 -10.28 -2.49 -7.64
N SER A 58 -9.27 -2.69 -8.51
CA SER A 58 -9.34 -2.33 -9.93
C SER A 58 -10.21 -3.28 -10.74
N THR A 59 -10.35 -4.53 -10.29
CA THR A 59 -11.04 -5.59 -11.05
C THR A 59 -12.56 -5.43 -11.06
N ARG A 60 -13.17 -4.92 -9.98
CA ARG A 60 -14.65 -4.80 -9.84
C ARG A 60 -15.07 -3.57 -9.06
N ASN A 61 -16.33 -3.18 -9.23
CA ASN A 61 -16.94 -2.15 -8.37
C ASN A 61 -17.36 -2.75 -7.02
N HIS A 62 -16.53 -2.54 -6.01
CA HIS A 62 -16.77 -3.01 -4.65
C HIS A 62 -17.49 -1.95 -3.82
N THR A 63 -18.52 -2.35 -3.07
CA THR A 63 -19.30 -1.44 -2.20
C THR A 63 -18.51 -1.00 -0.95
N LYS A 64 -17.48 -1.77 -0.56
CA LYS A 64 -16.63 -1.49 0.60
C LYS A 64 -15.18 -1.44 0.17
N ARG A 65 -14.40 -0.56 0.79
CA ARG A 65 -12.97 -0.41 0.51
C ARG A 65 -12.16 -0.42 1.80
N LEU A 66 -11.19 -1.32 1.86
CA LEU A 66 -10.24 -1.42 2.96
C LEU A 66 -9.28 -0.23 2.90
N VAL A 67 -9.12 0.44 4.04
CA VAL A 67 -8.15 1.52 4.24
C VAL A 67 -7.25 1.09 5.39
N ILE A 68 -6.01 0.75 5.05
CA ILE A 68 -5.04 0.29 6.05
C ILE A 68 -4.24 1.49 6.54
N HIS A 69 -4.26 1.69 7.85
CA HIS A 69 -3.42 2.67 8.54
C HIS A 69 -2.24 1.93 9.14
N ALA A 70 -1.15 1.88 8.37
CA ALA A 70 0.07 1.24 8.83
C ALA A 70 0.83 2.20 9.76
N LEU A 71 1.04 1.77 11.00
CA LEU A 71 1.66 2.53 12.07
C LEU A 71 2.93 1.85 12.51
N ASP A 72 3.95 2.65 12.83
CA ASP A 72 5.21 2.13 13.33
C ASP A 72 5.04 1.62 14.76
N TYR A 73 5.59 0.43 15.02
CA TYR A 73 5.67 -0.14 16.35
C TYR A 73 6.45 0.78 17.31
N ALA A 74 7.52 1.44 16.82
CA ALA A 74 8.40 2.27 17.65
C ALA A 74 7.72 3.55 18.17
N ASP A 75 6.74 4.09 17.44
CA ASP A 75 6.05 5.36 17.78
C ASP A 75 4.82 5.19 18.69
N GLY A 76 4.67 4.05 19.35
CA GLY A 76 3.47 3.76 20.16
C GLY A 76 2.23 3.53 19.30
N GLY A 77 2.41 3.07 18.06
CA GLY A 77 1.37 2.83 17.05
C GLY A 77 0.30 1.79 17.43
N VAL A 78 0.44 1.12 18.58
CA VAL A 78 -0.52 0.14 19.10
C VAL A 78 -1.88 0.77 19.40
N VAL A 79 -1.89 1.97 19.98
CA VAL A 79 -3.13 2.68 20.33
C VAL A 79 -3.80 3.23 19.07
N GLY A 80 -3.00 3.78 18.15
CA GLY A 80 -3.49 4.29 16.86
C GLY A 80 -4.08 3.18 15.98
N ALA A 81 -3.47 2.00 15.98
CA ALA A 81 -3.96 0.87 15.20
C ALA A 81 -5.25 0.28 15.78
N ALA A 82 -5.35 0.21 17.12
CA ALA A 82 -6.57 -0.26 17.78
C ALA A 82 -7.75 0.71 17.65
N SER A 83 -7.47 2.01 17.42
CA SER A 83 -8.50 3.05 17.26
C SER A 83 -9.00 3.21 15.82
N ALA A 84 -8.40 2.51 14.86
CA ALA A 84 -8.72 2.59 13.44
C ALA A 84 -9.92 1.69 13.07
#